data_AF-A0A2X2BQ54-F1
#
_entry.id   AF-A0A2X2BQ54-F1
#
_cell.length_a   1.000
_cell.length_b   1.000
_cell.length_c   1.000
_cell.angle_alpha   90.00
_cell.angle_beta   90.00
_cell.angle_gamma   90.00
#
_symmetry.space_group_name_H-M   'P 1'
#
loop_
_entity.id
_entity.type
_entity.pdbx_description
1 polymer ?
#
loop_
_entity_poly.entity_id
_entity_poly.type
_entity_poly.pdbx_seq_one_letter_code
_entity_poly.pdbx_strand_id
1 'polypeptide(L)'
;MRVLKAGKLIFDLVGLFAGGAGIAKGSSQLIAKTSAKIATRNKLISSIKSGQVGLGDPDVVDLIKADMLKNFYSYKAPSGIIAGYVDKKGVYYVTEGNHRMVAAVEIYNETGEIKYINQLLDNGNWTKIDNPIVDSKPLPVRKIK
;
A
#
# COMPACT_ATOMS: atom_id res chain seq x y z
N MET A 1 30.17 29.58 6.66
CA MET A 1 28.75 29.54 6.24
C MET A 1 28.44 28.11 5.81
N ARG A 2 27.69 27.33 6.61
CA ARG A 2 27.29 25.95 6.29
C ARG A 2 25.77 25.92 6.16
N VAL A 3 25.29 25.49 4.99
CA VAL A 3 23.88 25.32 4.65
C VAL A 3 23.37 24.02 5.29
N LEU A 4 22.23 24.12 5.98
CA LEU A 4 21.52 23.02 6.62
C LEU A 4 20.90 22.09 5.57
N LYS A 5 21.14 20.79 5.69
CA LYS A 5 20.42 19.75 4.94
C LYS A 5 19.24 19.27 5.78
N ALA A 6 18.04 19.74 5.44
CA ALA A 6 16.78 19.21 5.96
C ALA A 6 16.52 17.83 5.34
N GLY A 7 16.38 16.82 6.18
CA GLY A 7 16.19 15.43 5.75
C GLY A 7 16.32 14.46 6.92
N LYS A 8 15.66 14.77 8.04
CA LYS A 8 15.54 13.86 9.18
C LYS A 8 14.08 13.81 9.59
N LEU A 9 13.32 13.02 8.85
CA LEU A 9 11.97 12.62 9.19
C LEU A 9 12.01 11.13 9.55
N ILE A 10 11.45 10.83 10.72
CA ILE A 10 10.97 9.54 11.23
C ILE A 10 12.00 8.45 11.57
N PHE A 11 12.75 8.68 12.66
CA PHE A 11 13.19 7.59 13.55
C PHE A 11 13.08 8.04 15.02
N ASP A 12 11.91 8.53 15.42
CA ASP A 12 11.55 8.66 16.85
C ASP A 12 10.61 7.53 17.25
N LEU A 13 11.18 6.37 17.52
CA LEU A 13 10.62 5.43 18.51
C LEU A 13 11.69 4.47 19.03
N VAL A 14 12.78 5.01 19.58
CA VAL A 14 13.60 4.28 20.55
C VAL A 14 13.80 5.19 21.75
N GLY A 15 12.73 5.36 22.52
CA GLY A 15 12.84 5.78 23.91
C GLY A 15 13.53 4.65 24.67
N LEU A 16 14.86 4.70 24.72
CA LEU A 16 15.71 3.79 25.48
C LEU A 16 15.55 4.12 26.97
N PHE A 17 14.55 3.55 27.64
CA PHE A 17 14.48 3.58 29.09
C PHE A 17 15.57 2.68 29.67
N ALA A 18 16.47 3.31 30.43
CA ALA A 18 17.45 2.65 31.26
C ALA A 18 16.76 1.88 32.40
N GLY A 19 17.17 0.63 32.63
CA GLY A 19 16.91 -0.10 33.88
C GLY A 19 16.18 -1.45 33.72
N GLY A 20 16.89 -2.53 34.06
CA GLY A 20 16.28 -3.79 34.50
C GLY A 20 16.15 -4.90 33.44
N ALA A 21 16.70 -6.07 33.76
CA ALA A 21 16.75 -7.30 32.95
C ALA A 21 15.38 -7.91 32.54
N GLY A 22 14.25 -7.22 32.78
CA GLY A 22 12.91 -7.60 32.32
C GLY A 22 12.48 -6.97 30.99
N ILE A 23 13.15 -5.92 30.52
CA ILE A 23 12.75 -5.16 29.31
C ILE A 23 13.16 -5.87 28.01
N ALA A 24 14.22 -6.70 28.03
CA ALA A 24 14.81 -7.29 26.83
C ALA A 24 13.89 -8.28 26.10
N LYS A 25 13.07 -9.08 26.81
CA LYS A 25 12.10 -9.99 26.16
C LYS A 25 10.92 -9.25 25.55
N GLY A 26 10.42 -8.21 26.23
CA GLY A 26 9.29 -7.41 25.75
C GLY A 26 9.65 -6.56 24.53
N SER A 27 10.78 -5.85 24.56
CA SER A 27 11.25 -5.03 23.45
C SER A 27 11.62 -5.87 22.22
N SER A 28 12.31 -7.00 22.39
CA SER A 28 12.67 -7.90 21.29
C SER A 28 11.44 -8.48 20.59
N GLN A 29 10.39 -8.83 21.34
CA GLN A 29 9.15 -9.37 20.77
C GLN A 29 8.33 -8.29 20.07
N LEU A 30 8.32 -7.05 20.59
CA LEU A 30 7.71 -5.88 19.94
C LEU A 30 8.44 -5.53 18.63
N ILE A 31 9.77 -5.52 18.64
CA ILE A 31 10.61 -5.30 17.45
C ILE A 31 10.35 -6.40 16.41
N ALA A 32 10.36 -7.67 16.81
CA ALA A 32 10.09 -8.79 15.90
C ALA A 32 8.68 -8.73 15.29
N LYS A 33 7.65 -8.42 16.08
CA LYS A 33 6.27 -8.23 15.60
C LYS A 33 6.17 -7.08 14.60
N THR A 34 6.87 -5.98 14.87
CA THR A 34 6.90 -4.80 13.98
C THR A 34 7.59 -5.14 12.65
N SER A 35 8.76 -5.79 12.69
CA SER A 35 9.48 -6.23 11.49
C SER A 35 8.68 -7.23 10.65
N ALA A 36 8.00 -8.19 11.29
CA ALA A 36 7.13 -9.15 10.59
C ALA A 36 5.94 -8.45 9.91
N LYS A 37 5.34 -7.45 10.57
CA LYS A 37 4.26 -6.64 9.98
C LYS A 37 4.74 -5.83 8.77
N ILE A 38 5.92 -5.22 8.85
CA ILE A 38 6.54 -4.49 7.73
C ILE A 38 6.85 -5.43 6.56
N ALA A 39 7.44 -6.59 6.83
CA ALA A 39 7.74 -7.58 5.78
C ALA A 39 6.46 -8.07 5.08
N THR A 40 5.40 -8.32 5.85
CA THR A 40 4.09 -8.74 5.30
C THR A 40 3.46 -7.64 4.45
N ARG A 41 3.47 -6.40 4.91
CA ARG A 41 3.03 -5.21 4.15
C ARG A 41 3.78 -5.07 2.83
N ASN A 42 5.11 -5.15 2.88
CA ASN A 42 5.94 -5.01 1.69
C ASN A 42 5.67 -6.13 0.69
N LYS A 43 5.48 -7.37 1.17
CA LYS A 43 5.12 -8.51 0.33
C LYS A 43 3.75 -8.30 -0.34
N LEU A 44 2.75 -7.84 0.40
CA LEU A 44 1.43 -7.52 -0.14
C LEU A 44 1.51 -6.46 -1.25
N ILE A 45 2.11 -5.30 -0.95
CA ILE A 45 2.18 -4.19 -1.91
C ILE A 45 3.00 -4.58 -3.14
N SER A 46 4.10 -5.33 -2.97
CA SER A 46 4.91 -5.80 -4.10
C SER A 46 4.24 -6.87 -4.97
N SER A 47 3.21 -7.56 -4.44
CA SER A 47 2.35 -8.45 -5.23
C SER A 47 1.28 -7.72 -6.04
N ILE A 48 1.18 -6.39 -5.93
CA ILE A 48 0.27 -5.57 -6.73
C ILE A 48 1.09 -4.67 -7.65
N LYS A 49 0.93 -4.88 -8.94
CA LYS A 49 1.64 -4.18 -10.01
C LYS A 49 0.67 -3.38 -10.87
N SER A 50 1.21 -2.46 -11.64
CA SER A 50 0.49 -1.58 -12.56
C SER A 50 0.97 -1.78 -13.99
N GLY A 51 0.04 -1.67 -14.95
CA GLY A 51 0.36 -1.50 -16.37
C GLY A 51 0.78 -0.07 -16.74
N GLN A 52 0.64 0.90 -15.82
CA GLN A 52 0.87 2.32 -16.03
C GLN A 52 2.02 2.84 -15.15
N VAL A 53 2.76 3.82 -15.66
CA VAL A 53 3.89 4.46 -14.94
C VAL A 53 3.49 5.63 -14.05
N GLY A 54 2.25 6.12 -14.17
CA GLY A 54 1.78 7.31 -13.48
C GLY A 54 0.25 7.37 -13.38
N LEU A 55 -0.24 8.40 -12.69
CA LEU A 55 -1.67 8.72 -12.58
C LEU A 55 -1.95 9.97 -13.42
N GLY A 56 -2.97 9.92 -14.28
CA GLY A 56 -3.34 11.08 -15.13
C GLY A 56 -3.74 12.31 -14.31
N ASP A 57 -4.47 12.09 -13.21
CA ASP A 57 -4.80 13.11 -12.21
C ASP A 57 -4.52 12.57 -10.79
N PRO A 58 -3.40 12.96 -10.16
CA PRO A 58 -3.05 12.51 -8.81
C PRO A 58 -3.98 13.04 -7.70
N ASP A 59 -4.69 14.16 -7.90
CA ASP A 59 -5.51 14.78 -6.85
C ASP A 59 -6.85 14.02 -6.66
N VAL A 60 -7.30 13.28 -7.69
CA VAL A 60 -8.46 12.35 -7.60
C VAL A 60 -8.27 11.27 -6.53
N VAL A 61 -7.02 10.90 -6.22
CA VAL A 61 -6.74 9.90 -5.17
C VAL A 61 -7.27 10.36 -3.82
N ASP A 62 -7.18 11.65 -3.48
CA ASP A 62 -7.66 12.15 -2.19
C ASP A 62 -9.18 12.09 -2.08
N LEU A 63 -9.90 12.33 -3.17
CA LEU A 63 -11.35 12.18 -3.24
C LEU A 63 -11.76 10.72 -3.01
N ILE A 64 -11.10 9.79 -3.71
CA ILE A 64 -11.38 8.36 -3.57
C ILE A 64 -11.10 7.90 -2.13
N LYS A 65 -9.98 8.34 -1.54
CA LYS A 65 -9.67 8.01 -0.13
C LYS A 65 -10.76 8.48 0.81
N ALA A 66 -11.23 9.71 0.64
CA ALA A 66 -12.30 10.26 1.45
C ALA A 66 -13.59 9.42 1.33
N ASP A 67 -13.96 9.00 0.13
CA ASP A 67 -15.14 8.16 -0.09
C ASP A 67 -15.00 6.77 0.53
N MET A 68 -13.81 6.15 0.44
CA MET A 68 -13.55 4.85 1.06
C MET A 68 -13.64 4.93 2.59
N LEU A 69 -13.01 5.96 3.19
CA LEU A 69 -13.01 6.16 4.64
C LEU A 69 -14.40 6.51 5.19
N LYS A 70 -15.23 7.21 4.41
CA LYS A 70 -16.62 7.54 4.75
C LYS A 70 -17.61 6.42 4.41
N ASN A 71 -17.14 5.29 3.88
CA ASN A 71 -17.97 4.17 3.39
C ASN A 71 -18.97 4.58 2.28
N PHE A 72 -18.67 5.62 1.50
CA PHE A 72 -19.47 6.01 0.33
C PHE A 72 -18.98 5.37 -0.96
N TYR A 73 -17.75 4.86 -0.97
CA TYR A 73 -17.18 4.21 -2.14
C TYR A 73 -17.89 2.89 -2.49
N SER A 74 -18.37 2.79 -3.72
CA SER A 74 -19.16 1.64 -4.21
C SER A 74 -18.31 0.59 -4.95
N TYR A 75 -17.73 -0.35 -4.20
CA TYR A 75 -16.82 -1.39 -4.74
C TYR A 75 -17.39 -2.33 -5.81
N LYS A 76 -18.72 -2.42 -5.91
CA LYS A 76 -19.41 -3.32 -6.85
C LYS A 76 -20.07 -2.58 -8.02
N ALA A 77 -20.07 -1.24 -8.00
CA ALA A 77 -20.58 -0.46 -9.11
C ALA A 77 -19.58 -0.52 -10.28
N PRO A 78 -20.03 -0.46 -11.55
CA PRO A 78 -19.12 -0.50 -12.70
C PRO A 78 -17.97 0.52 -12.63
N SER A 79 -18.21 1.72 -12.09
CA SER A 79 -17.20 2.78 -11.91
C SER A 79 -16.21 2.51 -10.75
N GLY A 80 -16.57 1.64 -9.82
CA GLY A 80 -15.78 1.30 -8.63
C GLY A 80 -15.00 0.00 -8.74
N ILE A 81 -15.30 -0.83 -9.73
CA ILE A 81 -14.57 -2.06 -10.06
C ILE A 81 -13.18 -1.68 -10.62
N ILE A 82 -12.19 -2.54 -10.33
CA ILE A 82 -10.87 -2.48 -10.95
C ILE A 82 -10.67 -3.72 -11.83
N ALA A 83 -9.74 -3.66 -12.78
CA ALA A 83 -9.52 -4.78 -13.67
C ALA A 83 -8.05 -4.97 -14.06
N GLY A 84 -7.76 -6.19 -14.50
CA GLY A 84 -6.47 -6.55 -15.07
C GLY A 84 -6.24 -8.05 -15.06
N TYR A 85 -5.03 -8.44 -14.68
CA TYR A 85 -4.62 -9.85 -14.71
C TYR A 85 -4.16 -10.33 -13.35
N VAL A 86 -4.23 -11.64 -13.13
CA VAL A 86 -3.65 -12.31 -11.96
C VAL A 86 -2.87 -13.55 -12.40
N ASP A 87 -1.62 -13.67 -11.95
CA ASP A 87 -0.79 -14.84 -12.26
C ASP A 87 -1.00 -16.00 -11.26
N LYS A 88 -0.45 -17.17 -11.58
CA LYS A 88 -0.49 -18.36 -10.71
C LYS A 88 0.18 -18.17 -9.34
N LYS A 89 1.02 -17.13 -9.17
CA LYS A 89 1.67 -16.79 -7.90
C LYS A 89 0.85 -15.81 -7.06
N GLY A 90 -0.31 -15.36 -7.57
CA GLY A 90 -1.17 -14.39 -6.92
C GLY A 90 -0.69 -12.95 -7.08
N VAL A 91 0.16 -12.67 -8.07
CA VAL A 91 0.54 -11.29 -8.41
C VAL A 91 -0.56 -10.67 -9.26
N TYR A 92 -1.09 -9.54 -8.81
CA TYR A 92 -2.09 -8.76 -9.52
C TYR A 92 -1.42 -7.71 -10.41
N TYR A 93 -1.95 -7.55 -11.62
CA TYR A 93 -1.49 -6.60 -12.61
C TYR A 93 -2.65 -5.67 -12.98
N VAL A 94 -2.75 -4.54 -12.28
CA VAL A 94 -3.82 -3.55 -12.42
C VAL A 94 -3.62 -2.77 -13.72
N THR A 95 -4.55 -2.95 -14.66
CA THR A 95 -4.58 -2.17 -15.92
C THR A 95 -5.60 -1.04 -15.85
N GLU A 96 -6.68 -1.24 -15.11
CA GLU A 96 -7.77 -0.29 -14.93
C GLU A 96 -8.01 -0.06 -13.43
N GLY A 97 -8.25 1.20 -13.04
CA GLY A 97 -8.47 1.56 -11.64
C GLY A 97 -7.20 1.78 -10.81
N ASN A 98 -6.10 2.19 -11.44
CA ASN A 98 -4.85 2.50 -10.74
C ASN A 98 -5.02 3.56 -9.65
N HIS A 99 -5.79 4.63 -9.87
CA HIS A 99 -6.11 5.62 -8.84
C HIS A 99 -6.78 5.00 -7.60
N ARG A 100 -7.72 4.07 -7.81
CA ARG A 100 -8.45 3.39 -6.75
C ARG A 100 -7.53 2.51 -5.91
N MET A 101 -6.67 1.73 -6.57
CA MET A 101 -5.70 0.89 -5.87
C MET A 101 -4.66 1.73 -5.14
N VAL A 102 -4.17 2.83 -5.73
CA VAL A 102 -3.25 3.76 -5.06
C VAL A 102 -3.91 4.38 -3.83
N ALA A 103 -5.18 4.82 -3.91
CA ALA A 103 -5.93 5.31 -2.76
C ALA A 103 -6.00 4.27 -1.62
N ALA A 104 -6.34 3.01 -1.93
CA ALA A 104 -6.41 1.94 -0.94
C ALA A 104 -5.04 1.62 -0.33
N VAL A 105 -3.97 1.62 -1.11
CA VAL A 105 -2.59 1.43 -0.62
C VAL A 105 -2.14 2.58 0.27
N GLU A 106 -2.48 3.82 -0.07
CA GLU A 106 -2.20 4.97 0.79
C GLU A 106 -2.94 4.87 2.12
N ILE A 107 -4.23 4.53 2.12
CA ILE A 107 -4.98 4.30 3.37
C ILE A 107 -4.32 3.18 4.19
N TYR A 108 -3.89 2.09 3.55
CA TYR A 108 -3.22 1.00 4.24
C TYR A 108 -1.86 1.41 4.84
N ASN A 109 -1.12 2.29 4.17
CA ASN A 109 0.13 2.83 4.68
C ASN A 109 -0.11 3.76 5.88
N GLU A 110 -1.16 4.59 5.82
CA GLU A 110 -1.54 5.56 6.85
C GLU A 110 -2.15 4.90 8.10
N THR A 111 -3.03 3.93 7.91
CA THR A 111 -3.88 3.38 8.99
C THR A 111 -3.56 1.92 9.34
N GLY A 112 -2.96 1.18 8.41
CA GLY A 112 -2.81 -0.28 8.52
C GLY A 112 -4.06 -1.08 8.15
N GLU A 113 -5.14 -0.44 7.73
CA GLU A 113 -6.40 -1.09 7.32
C GLU A 113 -6.28 -1.71 5.92
N ILE A 114 -6.20 -3.04 5.85
CA ILE A 114 -6.07 -3.76 4.57
C ILE A 114 -7.40 -3.91 3.81
N LYS A 115 -8.54 -3.73 4.51
CA LYS A 115 -9.87 -4.04 3.98
C LYS A 115 -10.17 -3.37 2.64
N TYR A 116 -9.67 -2.16 2.40
CA TYR A 116 -9.91 -1.41 1.17
C TYR A 116 -9.18 -2.02 -0.03
N ILE A 117 -7.96 -2.54 0.18
CA ILE A 117 -7.23 -3.29 -0.85
C ILE A 117 -8.00 -4.57 -1.16
N ASN A 118 -8.37 -5.34 -0.13
CA ASN A 118 -9.10 -6.60 -0.31
C ASN A 118 -10.43 -6.39 -1.03
N GLN A 119 -11.21 -5.36 -0.67
CA GLN A 119 -12.47 -5.08 -1.35
C GLN A 119 -12.28 -4.75 -2.84
N LEU A 120 -11.19 -4.08 -3.23
CA LEU A 120 -10.89 -3.87 -4.64
C LEU A 120 -10.45 -5.16 -5.35
N LEU A 121 -9.61 -5.97 -4.72
CA LEU A 121 -9.14 -7.24 -5.29
C LEU A 121 -10.27 -8.26 -5.41
N ASP A 122 -11.08 -8.43 -4.37
CA ASP A 122 -12.16 -9.44 -4.30
C ASP A 122 -13.31 -9.13 -5.27
N ASN A 123 -13.59 -7.84 -5.52
CA ASN A 123 -14.64 -7.41 -6.47
C ASN A 123 -14.08 -7.05 -7.86
N GLY A 124 -12.77 -7.17 -8.07
CA GLY A 124 -12.13 -6.84 -9.33
C GLY A 124 -12.43 -7.86 -10.45
N ASN A 125 -12.30 -7.42 -11.70
CA ASN A 125 -12.40 -8.29 -12.86
C ASN A 125 -11.00 -8.74 -13.30
N TRP A 126 -10.71 -10.03 -13.15
CA TRP A 126 -9.37 -10.57 -13.34
C TRP A 126 -9.31 -11.67 -14.39
N THR A 127 -8.49 -11.44 -15.41
CA THR A 127 -8.10 -12.51 -16.34
C THR A 127 -6.93 -13.28 -15.75
N LYS A 128 -7.08 -14.59 -15.58
CA LYS A 128 -6.01 -15.46 -15.10
C LYS A 128 -4.96 -15.67 -16.19
N ILE A 129 -3.69 -15.55 -15.83
CA ILE A 129 -2.56 -15.78 -16.74
C ILE A 129 -1.55 -16.74 -16.13
N ASP A 130 -0.86 -17.47 -17.00
CA ASP A 130 0.12 -18.47 -16.59
C ASP A 130 1.48 -17.86 -16.30
N ASN A 131 1.85 -16.84 -17.07
CA ASN A 131 3.16 -16.21 -17.04
C ASN A 131 3.07 -14.78 -16.52
N PRO A 132 4.04 -14.33 -15.71
CA PRO A 132 4.14 -12.93 -15.29
C PRO A 132 4.21 -11.97 -16.49
N ILE A 133 3.57 -10.80 -16.37
CA ILE A 133 3.76 -9.71 -17.35
C ILE A 133 5.15 -9.10 -17.13
N VAL A 134 6.06 -9.33 -18.08
CA VAL A 134 7.49 -8.96 -17.99
C VAL A 134 7.69 -7.46 -17.80
N ASP A 135 6.85 -6.62 -18.44
CA ASP A 135 6.99 -5.16 -18.41
C ASP A 135 6.13 -4.44 -17.36
N SER A 136 5.50 -5.20 -16.47
CA SER A 136 4.72 -4.65 -15.36
C SER A 136 5.55 -3.73 -14.46
N LYS A 137 4.94 -2.64 -14.02
CA LYS A 137 5.57 -1.62 -13.16
C LYS A 137 5.06 -1.75 -11.72
N PRO A 138 5.77 -1.24 -10.72
CA PRO A 138 5.18 -0.98 -9.41
C PRO A 138 3.94 -0.09 -9.55
N LEU A 139 3.03 -0.12 -8.58
CA LEU A 139 1.95 0.86 -8.51
C LEU A 139 2.52 2.30 -8.55
N PRO A 140 1.86 3.23 -9.28
CA PRO A 140 2.25 4.63 -9.27
C PRO A 140 2.29 5.19 -7.84
N VAL A 141 3.30 6.00 -7.54
CA VAL A 141 3.43 6.69 -6.27
C VAL A 141 3.25 8.18 -6.50
N ARG A 142 2.39 8.82 -5.72
CA ARG A 142 2.21 10.28 -5.77
C ARG A 142 3.40 10.96 -5.11
N LYS A 143 3.84 12.09 -5.68
CA LYS A 143 4.74 13.00 -4.97
C LYS A 143 3.92 13.71 -3.90
N ILE A 144 4.33 13.57 -2.64
CA ILE A 144 3.73 14.34 -1.54
C ILE A 144 4.06 15.81 -1.80
N LYS A 145 3.03 16.66 -1.91
CA LYS A 145 3.17 18.12 -2.03
C LYS A 145 3.52 18.72 -0.68
#